data_AF-A0A8S3ILD5-F1
#
_entry.id   AF-A0A8S3ILD5-F1
#
_cell.length_a   1.000
_cell.length_b   1.000
_cell.length_c   1.000
_cell.angle_alpha   90.00
_cell.angle_beta   90.00
_cell.angle_gamma   90.00
#
_symmetry.space_group_name_H-M   'P 1'
#
loop_
_entity.id
_entity.type
_entity.pdbx_description
1 polymer ?
#
loop_
_entity_poly.entity_id
_entity_poly.type
_entity_poly.pdbx_seq_one_letter_code
_entity_poly.pdbx_strand_id
1 'polypeptide(L)'
;IFTYDDSITTVTTTIDTQKPLKSTSSFPHRQAIDECGGICYPDSMPNGTNLTGCTITFTGLKGGVWYAVAIQVEDFINTTSMVPMSSVPVQMLIYVQPEPTCSYNPTIFPLQQCLEVQANVSITFNISAKNQCIPSIDTLADILVSMNITGMSRSNLTSVSANSSVSYVVFNWTPQMDQIGYQQLCVIAIT
;
A
#
# COMPACT_ATOMS: atom_id res chain seq x y z
N ILE A 1 -32.35 -63.81 1.61
CA ILE A 1 -33.01 -64.26 0.35
C ILE A 1 -33.95 -63.14 -0.07
N PHE A 2 -33.52 -62.31 -1.01
CA PHE A 2 -34.21 -61.84 -2.22
C PHE A 2 -33.20 -61.00 -3.02
N THR A 3 -33.40 -60.96 -4.33
CA THR A 3 -32.40 -60.99 -5.42
C THR A 3 -32.04 -59.63 -6.04
N TYR A 4 -30.98 -59.67 -6.85
CA TYR A 4 -30.36 -58.66 -7.72
C TYR A 4 -31.27 -58.17 -8.86
N ASP A 5 -31.08 -56.94 -9.35
CA ASP A 5 -31.14 -56.59 -10.78
C ASP A 5 -30.30 -55.33 -11.08
N ASP A 6 -29.69 -55.30 -12.26
CA ASP A 6 -28.65 -54.40 -12.74
C ASP A 6 -29.07 -53.83 -14.10
N SER A 7 -29.17 -52.50 -14.26
CA SER A 7 -29.14 -51.88 -15.59
C SER A 7 -28.81 -50.39 -15.59
N ILE A 8 -27.83 -50.06 -16.43
CA ILE A 8 -27.09 -48.82 -16.72
C ILE A 8 -27.96 -47.78 -17.46
N THR A 9 -27.81 -46.45 -17.22
CA THR A 9 -27.39 -45.39 -18.20
C THR A 9 -27.70 -43.92 -17.82
N THR A 10 -26.61 -43.14 -17.68
CA THR A 10 -26.32 -41.76 -18.15
C THR A 10 -27.24 -40.56 -17.85
N VAL A 11 -26.83 -39.81 -16.82
CA VAL A 11 -26.53 -38.36 -16.73
C VAL A 11 -27.13 -37.41 -17.78
N THR A 12 -27.86 -36.39 -17.30
CA THR A 12 -27.60 -34.96 -17.62
C THR A 12 -28.22 -34.10 -16.50
N THR A 13 -27.39 -33.54 -15.62
CA THR A 13 -27.80 -32.54 -14.61
C THR A 13 -27.41 -31.15 -15.07
N THR A 14 -28.39 -30.28 -15.28
CA THR A 14 -28.17 -28.82 -15.35
C THR A 14 -27.90 -28.29 -13.94
N ILE A 15 -26.72 -27.69 -13.75
CA ILE A 15 -26.24 -27.13 -12.49
C ILE A 15 -26.93 -25.79 -12.25
N ASP A 16 -27.60 -25.68 -11.11
CA ASP A 16 -28.08 -24.43 -10.53
C ASP A 16 -26.95 -23.83 -9.68
N THR A 17 -26.51 -22.61 -10.00
CA THR A 17 -25.32 -21.99 -9.39
C THR A 17 -25.64 -21.48 -7.98
N GLN A 18 -25.39 -22.31 -6.96
CA GLN A 18 -25.44 -21.88 -5.56
C GLN A 18 -24.20 -21.06 -5.17
N LYS A 19 -24.45 -19.96 -4.43
CA LYS A 19 -23.50 -19.05 -3.77
C LYS A 19 -22.28 -19.77 -3.16
N PRO A 20 -21.09 -19.13 -3.13
CA PRO A 20 -19.92 -19.70 -2.47
C PRO A 20 -20.18 -19.87 -0.96
N LEU A 21 -20.01 -21.11 -0.50
CA LEU A 21 -20.11 -21.50 0.91
C LEU A 21 -18.91 -20.99 1.70
N LYS A 22 -19.20 -20.45 2.89
CA LYS A 22 -18.23 -19.97 3.88
C LYS A 22 -17.43 -21.16 4.44
N SER A 23 -16.10 -21.05 4.38
CA SER A 23 -15.16 -22.11 4.80
C SER A 23 -15.26 -22.42 6.29
N THR A 24 -15.43 -23.71 6.65
CA THR A 24 -15.29 -24.24 8.00
C THR A 24 -14.21 -25.32 8.05
N SER A 25 -13.25 -25.09 8.94
CA SER A 25 -12.01 -25.81 9.29
C SER A 25 -11.93 -27.34 9.18
N SER A 26 -10.80 -27.84 8.64
CA SER A 26 -9.97 -28.92 9.21
C SER A 26 -8.69 -29.13 8.35
N PHE A 27 -7.50 -28.82 8.87
CA PHE A 27 -6.23 -29.00 8.13
C PHE A 27 -5.92 -30.50 7.89
N PRO A 28 -5.62 -30.91 6.64
CA PRO A 28 -4.22 -31.10 6.24
C PRO A 28 -3.93 -30.65 4.79
N HIS A 29 -2.69 -30.22 4.55
CA HIS A 29 -2.22 -29.47 3.37
C HIS A 29 -2.68 -27.99 3.43
N ARG A 30 -1.73 -27.07 3.62
CA ARG A 30 -1.98 -25.66 3.31
C ARG A 30 -2.35 -25.62 1.83
N GLN A 31 -3.64 -25.63 1.52
CA GLN A 31 -4.10 -25.04 0.27
C GLN A 31 -3.48 -23.67 0.27
N ALA A 32 -2.74 -23.34 -0.80
CA ALA A 32 -2.29 -21.99 -1.05
C ALA A 32 -3.51 -21.10 -0.76
N ILE A 33 -3.47 -20.41 0.38
CA ILE A 33 -4.45 -19.37 0.62
C ILE A 33 -4.11 -18.43 -0.53
N ASP A 34 -5.01 -18.25 -1.47
CA ASP A 34 -4.80 -17.22 -2.47
C ASP A 34 -4.94 -15.89 -1.73
N GLU A 35 -3.85 -15.48 -1.06
CA GLU A 35 -3.81 -14.24 -0.33
C GLU A 35 -3.99 -13.08 -1.30
N CYS A 36 -3.77 -13.26 -2.61
CA CYS A 36 -4.08 -12.26 -3.62
C CYS A 36 -5.53 -12.32 -4.14
N GLY A 37 -6.23 -13.44 -3.96
CA GLY A 37 -7.59 -13.70 -4.45
C GLY A 37 -8.72 -13.05 -3.63
N GLY A 38 -8.38 -12.36 -2.53
CA GLY A 38 -9.35 -11.67 -1.68
C GLY A 38 -9.80 -10.29 -2.18
N ILE A 39 -9.15 -9.73 -3.19
CA ILE A 39 -9.50 -8.42 -3.74
C ILE A 39 -10.54 -8.60 -4.84
N CYS A 40 -11.78 -8.22 -4.57
CA CYS A 40 -12.86 -8.29 -5.56
C CYS A 40 -12.87 -7.04 -6.47
N TYR A 41 -12.83 -7.27 -7.79
CA TYR A 41 -13.28 -6.38 -8.88
C TYR A 41 -12.61 -4.99 -9.05
N PRO A 42 -12.08 -4.65 -10.25
CA PRO A 42 -11.69 -5.54 -11.34
C PRO A 42 -10.43 -6.34 -10.98
N ASP A 43 -10.34 -7.58 -11.47
CA ASP A 43 -9.21 -8.52 -11.23
C ASP A 43 -7.92 -8.11 -11.97
N SER A 44 -7.81 -6.84 -12.37
CA SER A 44 -6.72 -6.29 -13.15
C SER A 44 -6.42 -4.86 -12.74
N MET A 45 -5.13 -4.54 -12.67
CA MET A 45 -4.68 -3.17 -12.49
C MET A 45 -5.15 -2.25 -13.63
N PRO A 46 -5.30 -0.93 -13.39
CA PRO A 46 -5.54 0.04 -14.45
C PRO A 46 -4.52 -0.07 -15.59
N ASN A 47 -4.98 0.20 -16.81
CA ASN A 47 -4.11 0.26 -17.98
C ASN A 47 -2.94 1.22 -17.76
N GLY A 48 -1.74 0.78 -18.15
CA GLY A 48 -0.50 1.53 -17.96
C GLY A 48 0.21 1.25 -16.63
N THR A 49 -0.35 0.39 -15.78
CA THR A 49 0.39 -0.11 -14.61
C THR A 49 1.60 -0.93 -15.07
N ASN A 50 2.78 -0.61 -14.55
CA ASN A 50 4.04 -1.23 -14.96
C ASN A 50 4.88 -1.61 -13.73
N LEU A 51 5.56 -2.75 -13.80
CA LEU A 51 6.51 -3.20 -12.78
C LEU A 51 7.91 -3.28 -13.43
N THR A 52 8.78 -2.34 -13.07
CA THR A 52 10.17 -2.29 -13.57
C THR A 52 11.13 -2.04 -12.43
N GLY A 53 12.16 -2.88 -12.28
CA GLY A 53 13.20 -2.70 -11.26
C GLY A 53 12.62 -2.61 -9.84
N CYS A 54 11.72 -3.53 -9.47
CA CYS A 54 11.00 -3.55 -8.19
C CYS A 54 10.17 -2.29 -7.91
N THR A 55 9.91 -1.46 -8.93
CA THR A 55 9.07 -0.26 -8.81
C THR A 55 7.77 -0.48 -9.56
N ILE A 56 6.66 -0.31 -8.86
CA ILE A 56 5.32 -0.35 -9.43
C ILE A 56 4.93 1.08 -9.78
N THR A 57 4.69 1.34 -11.05
CA THR A 57 4.10 2.60 -11.52
C THR A 57 2.62 2.34 -11.76
N PHE A 58 1.77 3.13 -11.11
CA PHE A 58 0.31 2.99 -11.15
C PHE A 58 -0.33 4.37 -11.32
N THR A 59 -1.33 4.46 -12.19
CA THR A 59 -2.14 5.66 -12.38
C THR A 59 -3.60 5.32 -12.13
N GLY A 60 -4.20 5.95 -11.12
CA GLY A 60 -5.62 5.77 -10.83
C GLY A 60 -6.52 6.37 -11.91
N LEU A 61 -7.63 5.70 -12.22
CA LEU A 61 -8.62 6.17 -13.20
C LEU A 61 -9.58 7.22 -12.62
N LYS A 62 -9.66 7.31 -11.30
CA LYS A 62 -10.54 8.20 -10.54
C LYS A 62 -9.81 8.67 -9.30
N GLY A 63 -9.80 9.98 -9.07
CA GLY A 63 -9.31 10.58 -7.83
C GLY A 63 -10.35 10.53 -6.71
N GLY A 64 -9.88 10.59 -5.46
CA GLY A 64 -10.70 10.53 -4.26
C GLY A 64 -11.20 9.12 -3.90
N VAL A 65 -10.55 8.07 -4.40
CA VAL A 65 -10.93 6.67 -4.13
C VAL A 65 -9.74 5.81 -3.75
N TRP A 66 -10.02 4.72 -3.05
CA TRP A 66 -9.06 3.70 -2.67
C TRP A 66 -9.01 2.59 -3.71
N TYR A 67 -7.80 2.16 -4.04
CA TYR A 67 -7.52 0.96 -4.82
C TYR A 67 -6.86 -0.06 -3.91
N ALA A 68 -7.36 -1.28 -3.94
CA ALA A 68 -6.71 -2.40 -3.28
C ALA A 68 -5.77 -3.08 -4.28
N VAL A 69 -4.55 -3.36 -3.84
CA VAL A 69 -3.48 -3.96 -4.63
C VAL A 69 -2.97 -5.19 -3.91
N ALA A 70 -3.00 -6.34 -4.59
CA ALA A 70 -2.34 -7.56 -4.15
C ALA A 70 -1.29 -7.97 -5.18
N ILE A 71 -0.09 -8.27 -4.71
CA ILE A 71 1.07 -8.60 -5.53
C ILE A 71 1.76 -9.80 -4.91
N GLN A 72 2.12 -10.78 -5.73
CA GLN A 72 2.97 -11.88 -5.33
C GLN A 72 4.42 -11.54 -5.68
N VAL A 73 5.30 -11.51 -4.67
CA VAL A 73 6.74 -11.39 -4.90
C VAL A 73 7.33 -12.79 -4.87
N GLU A 74 7.88 -13.21 -6.01
CA GLU A 74 8.47 -14.52 -6.19
C GLU A 74 9.97 -14.42 -6.41
N ASP A 75 10.72 -15.28 -5.73
CA ASP A 75 12.16 -15.41 -5.90
C ASP A 75 12.47 -16.70 -6.66
N PHE A 76 13.39 -16.63 -7.62
CA PHE A 76 13.76 -17.73 -8.49
C PHE A 76 15.27 -17.93 -8.46
N ILE A 77 15.71 -19.19 -8.54
CA ILE A 77 17.14 -19.51 -8.56
C ILE A 77 17.90 -18.87 -9.74
N ASN A 78 17.19 -18.61 -10.85
CA ASN A 78 17.67 -17.89 -12.02
C ASN A 78 16.49 -17.43 -12.89
N THR A 79 16.78 -16.65 -13.93
CA THR A 79 15.78 -16.05 -14.83
C THR A 79 15.06 -17.05 -15.75
N THR A 80 15.48 -18.31 -15.80
CA THR A 80 14.86 -19.36 -16.62
C THR A 80 14.04 -20.36 -15.81
N SER A 81 14.11 -20.29 -14.48
CA SER A 81 13.32 -21.15 -13.60
C SER A 81 11.85 -20.78 -13.70
N MET A 82 10.98 -21.79 -13.76
CA MET A 82 9.52 -21.60 -13.69
C MET A 82 8.95 -21.95 -12.31
N VAL A 83 9.80 -22.36 -11.37
CA VAL A 83 9.38 -22.71 -10.00
C VAL A 83 10.04 -21.71 -9.03
N PRO A 84 9.25 -20.98 -8.23
CA PRO A 84 9.79 -20.05 -7.25
C PRO A 84 10.37 -20.79 -6.04
N MET A 85 11.50 -20.30 -5.53
CA MET A 85 12.10 -20.74 -4.26
C MET A 85 11.40 -20.12 -3.05
N SER A 86 10.86 -18.91 -3.21
CA SER A 86 10.08 -18.19 -2.21
C SER A 86 8.94 -17.45 -2.90
N SER A 87 7.82 -17.31 -2.21
CA SER A 87 6.62 -16.65 -2.72
C SER A 87 5.94 -15.93 -1.56
N VAL A 88 5.93 -14.59 -1.61
CA VAL A 88 5.44 -13.73 -0.53
C VAL A 88 4.31 -12.84 -1.06
N PRO A 89 3.09 -12.97 -0.53
CA PRO A 89 1.99 -12.08 -0.88
C PRO A 89 2.15 -10.72 -0.18
N VAL A 90 1.95 -9.64 -0.93
CA VAL A 90 1.94 -8.27 -0.44
C VAL A 90 0.60 -7.63 -0.80
N GLN A 91 -0.13 -7.20 0.22
CA GLN A 91 -1.38 -6.45 0.07
C GLN A 91 -1.18 -5.01 0.53
N MET A 92 -1.68 -4.05 -0.25
CA MET A 92 -1.65 -2.64 0.10
C MET A 92 -2.88 -1.90 -0.43
N LEU A 93 -3.17 -0.76 0.20
CA LEU A 93 -4.19 0.17 -0.26
C LEU A 93 -3.52 1.43 -0.80
N ILE A 94 -3.89 1.84 -2.01
CA ILE A 94 -3.42 3.07 -2.65
C ILE A 94 -4.60 4.05 -2.71
N TYR A 95 -4.47 5.18 -2.03
CA TYR A 95 -5.41 6.28 -2.19
C TYR A 95 -4.96 7.20 -3.32
N VAL A 96 -5.81 7.36 -4.33
CA VAL A 96 -5.53 8.26 -5.44
C VAL A 96 -6.10 9.62 -5.10
N GLN A 97 -5.24 10.62 -5.02
CA GLN A 97 -5.67 11.99 -4.73
C GLN A 97 -6.57 12.53 -5.88
N PRO A 98 -7.53 13.41 -5.58
CA PRO A 98 -8.21 14.19 -6.61
C PRO A 98 -7.21 14.91 -7.53
N GLU A 99 -7.61 15.21 -8.77
CA GLU A 99 -6.77 16.02 -9.64
C GLU A 99 -6.50 17.37 -8.98
N PRO A 100 -5.22 17.76 -8.79
CA PRO A 100 -4.89 19.02 -8.17
C PRO A 100 -5.26 20.17 -9.10
N THR A 101 -5.66 21.30 -8.53
CA THR A 101 -5.91 22.52 -9.32
C THR A 101 -4.62 23.08 -9.91
N CYS A 102 -3.49 22.73 -9.30
CA CYS A 102 -2.17 23.07 -9.76
C CYS A 102 -1.42 21.90 -10.38
N SER A 103 -0.80 22.13 -11.54
CA SER A 103 -0.02 21.10 -12.24
C SER A 103 1.38 20.85 -11.64
N TYR A 104 1.79 21.59 -10.62
CA TYR A 104 3.10 21.43 -9.98
C TYR A 104 2.99 20.72 -8.64
N ASN A 105 3.68 19.58 -8.51
CA ASN A 105 3.76 18.87 -7.24
C ASN A 105 4.53 19.69 -6.20
N PRO A 106 4.17 19.59 -4.90
CA PRO A 106 4.96 20.16 -3.83
C PRO A 106 6.36 19.57 -3.76
N THR A 107 7.34 20.38 -3.35
CA THR A 107 8.71 19.93 -3.11
C THR A 107 8.98 19.82 -1.62
N ILE A 108 9.38 18.64 -1.14
CA ILE A 108 9.69 18.34 0.26
C ILE A 108 11.17 18.63 0.55
N PHE A 109 11.50 19.14 1.74
CA PHE A 109 12.87 19.38 2.20
C PHE A 109 12.94 19.44 3.74
N PRO A 110 14.13 19.19 4.34
CA PRO A 110 15.36 18.72 3.70
C PRO A 110 15.30 17.23 3.31
N LEU A 111 15.95 16.85 2.20
CA LEU A 111 15.87 15.48 1.63
C LEU A 111 17.08 14.58 1.98
N GLN A 112 18.06 15.05 2.75
CA GLN A 112 19.35 14.37 2.82
C GLN A 112 20.03 14.46 4.17
N GLN A 113 19.50 13.82 5.21
CA GLN A 113 20.32 13.40 6.36
C GLN A 113 19.73 12.12 6.96
N CYS A 114 20.54 11.06 7.09
CA CYS A 114 20.25 10.02 8.06
C CYS A 114 20.40 10.64 9.45
N LEU A 115 19.35 10.54 10.27
CA LEU A 115 19.36 11.06 11.62
C LEU A 115 19.67 9.90 12.57
N GLU A 116 20.82 9.96 13.23
CA GLU A 116 21.14 9.01 14.29
C GLU A 116 20.34 9.36 15.54
N VAL A 117 19.63 8.36 16.07
CA VAL A 117 18.75 8.52 17.24
C VAL A 117 19.02 7.41 18.23
N GLN A 118 18.85 7.69 19.51
CA GLN A 118 18.99 6.71 20.58
C GLN A 118 17.62 6.17 20.99
N ALA A 119 17.53 4.86 21.21
CA ALA A 119 16.33 4.24 21.75
C ALA A 119 15.96 4.85 23.12
N ASN A 120 14.67 5.06 23.34
CA ASN A 120 14.05 5.69 24.51
C ASN A 120 14.44 7.15 24.76
N VAL A 121 15.02 7.83 23.76
CA VAL A 121 15.32 9.26 23.83
C VAL A 121 14.42 10.01 22.85
N SER A 122 13.61 10.95 23.36
CA SER A 122 12.73 11.75 22.51
C SER A 122 13.54 12.68 21.63
N ILE A 123 13.21 12.69 20.34
CA ILE A 123 13.79 13.58 19.34
C ILE A 123 12.69 14.37 18.63
N THR A 124 13.03 15.60 18.24
CA THR A 124 12.17 16.47 17.46
C THR A 124 12.86 16.85 16.15
N PHE A 125 12.14 16.73 15.03
CA PHE A 125 12.60 17.20 13.72
C PHE A 125 11.43 17.78 12.94
N ASN A 126 11.73 18.65 11.98
CA ASN A 126 10.74 19.25 11.10
C ASN A 126 10.84 18.69 9.68
N ILE A 127 9.70 18.59 9.04
CA ILE A 127 9.60 18.33 7.61
C ILE A 127 8.90 19.52 7.00
N SER A 128 9.53 20.11 6.00
CA SER A 128 8.98 21.26 5.29
C SER A 128 8.61 20.86 3.86
N ALA A 129 7.59 21.52 3.33
CA ALA A 129 7.22 21.43 1.94
C ALA A 129 6.96 22.83 1.39
N LYS A 130 7.32 23.03 0.12
CA LYS A 130 7.04 24.24 -0.63
C LYS A 130 5.98 23.94 -1.67
N ASN A 131 4.89 24.67 -1.60
CA ASN A 131 3.95 24.77 -2.69
C ASN A 131 4.59 25.56 -3.84
N GLN A 132 4.67 24.95 -5.02
CA GLN A 132 5.21 25.60 -6.23
C GLN A 132 4.14 26.42 -6.98
N CYS A 133 2.90 26.32 -6.52
CA CYS A 133 1.74 26.98 -7.10
C CYS A 133 1.56 28.39 -6.53
N ILE A 134 0.68 29.17 -7.16
CA ILE A 134 0.29 30.48 -6.64
C ILE A 134 -0.53 30.25 -5.35
N PRO A 135 -0.16 30.82 -4.19
CA PRO A 135 -0.83 30.57 -2.90
C PRO A 135 -2.31 30.93 -2.85
N SER A 136 -2.81 31.72 -3.80
CA SER A 136 -4.23 32.09 -3.91
C SER A 136 -5.06 31.07 -4.69
N ILE A 137 -4.42 30.14 -5.38
CA ILE A 137 -5.08 29.08 -6.16
C ILE A 137 -5.08 27.79 -5.37
N ASP A 138 -3.93 27.44 -4.80
CA ASP A 138 -3.74 26.20 -4.08
C ASP A 138 -2.86 26.43 -2.86
N THR A 139 -3.11 25.68 -1.79
CA THR A 139 -2.36 25.78 -0.53
C THR A 139 -2.06 24.39 -0.02
N LEU A 140 -0.93 24.20 0.67
CA LEU A 140 -0.64 22.92 1.29
C LEU A 140 -1.73 22.58 2.31
N ALA A 141 -2.41 21.47 2.10
CA ALA A 141 -3.40 20.91 3.01
C ALA A 141 -2.74 20.13 4.15
N ASP A 142 -1.71 19.32 3.85
CA ASP A 142 -1.03 18.52 4.87
C ASP A 142 0.39 18.07 4.43
N ILE A 143 1.22 17.69 5.41
CA ILE A 143 2.46 16.95 5.24
C ILE A 143 2.35 15.67 6.08
N LEU A 144 2.32 14.53 5.39
CA LEU A 144 2.08 13.21 5.97
C LEU A 144 3.34 12.35 5.90
N VAL A 145 3.57 11.55 6.95
CA VAL A 145 4.40 10.35 6.84
C VAL A 145 3.48 9.19 6.49
N SER A 146 3.75 8.48 5.39
CA SER A 146 2.85 7.47 4.83
C SER A 146 2.79 6.18 5.65
N MET A 147 3.62 6.06 6.69
CA MET A 147 3.69 4.91 7.57
C MET A 147 3.48 5.33 9.02
N ASN A 148 2.82 4.46 9.78
CA ASN A 148 2.69 4.66 11.21
C ASN A 148 3.94 4.15 11.91
N ILE A 149 4.67 5.04 12.58
CA ILE A 149 5.83 4.69 13.39
C ILE A 149 5.44 4.81 14.86
N THR A 150 5.52 3.69 15.58
CA THR A 150 5.22 3.64 17.00
C THR A 150 6.10 4.64 17.76
N GLY A 151 5.48 5.40 18.68
CA GLY A 151 6.15 6.43 19.46
C GLY A 151 6.34 7.76 18.72
N MET A 152 5.88 7.89 17.47
CA MET A 152 5.91 9.13 16.71
C MET A 152 4.57 9.87 16.83
N SER A 153 4.66 11.18 17.04
CA SER A 153 3.53 12.11 17.06
C SER A 153 3.85 13.32 16.19
N ARG A 154 2.82 13.98 15.66
CA ARG A 154 2.96 15.13 14.75
C ARG A 154 2.19 16.34 15.24
N SER A 155 2.71 17.53 14.94
CA SER A 155 1.96 18.78 15.08
C SER A 155 0.96 18.97 13.94
N ASN A 156 0.15 20.02 14.04
CA ASN A 156 -0.60 20.54 12.90
C ASN A 156 0.35 21.17 11.87
N LEU A 157 -0.11 21.26 10.62
CA LEU A 157 0.57 22.01 9.57
C LEU A 157 0.68 23.49 9.95
N THR A 158 1.88 24.05 9.82
CA THR A 158 2.15 25.46 10.13
C THR A 158 2.83 26.13 8.94
N SER A 159 2.28 27.25 8.47
CA SER A 159 2.90 28.05 7.40
C SER A 159 4.00 28.94 7.95
N VAL A 160 5.06 29.12 7.17
CA VAL A 160 6.20 29.96 7.55
C VAL A 160 5.83 31.43 7.34
N SER A 161 5.93 32.26 8.39
CA SER A 161 5.55 33.68 8.34
C SER A 161 6.29 34.49 7.27
N ALA A 162 7.55 34.15 7.00
CA ALA A 162 8.36 34.80 5.97
C ALA A 162 8.02 34.36 4.54
N ASN A 163 7.36 33.22 4.35
CA ASN A 163 7.00 32.69 3.03
C ASN A 163 5.76 31.79 3.12
N SER A 164 4.61 32.31 2.70
CA SER A 164 3.33 31.60 2.73
C SER A 164 3.27 30.38 1.81
N SER A 165 4.16 30.27 0.82
CA SER A 165 4.29 29.05 -0.01
C SER A 165 4.98 27.90 0.73
N VAL A 166 5.59 28.14 1.88
CA VAL A 166 6.30 27.11 2.65
C VAL A 166 5.52 26.80 3.92
N SER A 167 5.29 25.51 4.16
CA SER A 167 4.71 25.02 5.41
C SER A 167 5.54 23.87 5.96
N TYR A 168 5.42 23.63 7.25
CA TYR A 168 6.13 22.56 7.94
C TYR A 168 5.25 21.86 8.97
N VAL A 169 5.62 20.61 9.26
CA VAL A 169 5.09 19.82 10.37
C VAL A 169 6.25 19.43 11.28
N VAL A 170 6.03 19.50 12.58
CA VAL A 170 6.99 19.08 13.61
C VAL A 170 6.64 17.65 14.03
N PHE A 171 7.62 16.77 13.95
CA PHE A 171 7.52 15.38 14.39
C PHE A 171 8.28 15.22 15.69
N ASN A 172 7.62 14.63 16.69
CA ASN A 172 8.22 14.20 17.95
C ASN A 172 8.20 12.69 17.99
N TRP A 173 9.37 12.07 18.11
CA TRP A 173 9.51 10.62 18.09
C TRP A 173 10.35 10.13 19.26
N THR A 174 9.85 9.14 20.00
CA THR A 174 10.63 8.39 20.98
C THR A 174 10.77 6.95 20.48
N PRO A 175 11.89 6.59 19.83
CA PRO A 175 12.10 5.24 19.31
C PRO A 175 12.14 4.21 20.44
N GLN A 176 11.58 3.03 20.20
CA GLN A 176 11.56 1.91 21.13
C GLN A 176 12.71 0.92 20.86
N MET A 177 13.00 0.05 21.83
CA MET A 177 14.11 -0.92 21.73
C MET A 177 13.95 -1.94 20.60
N ASP A 178 12.71 -2.21 20.18
CA ASP A 178 12.37 -3.07 19.04
C ASP A 178 12.50 -2.37 17.68
N GLN A 179 12.79 -1.06 17.66
CA GLN A 179 13.01 -0.26 16.46
C GLN A 179 14.50 -0.03 16.14
N ILE A 180 15.41 -0.77 16.80
CA ILE A 180 16.86 -0.68 16.53
C ILE A 180 17.16 -1.11 15.09
N GLY A 181 17.81 -0.24 14.33
CA GLY A 181 18.18 -0.46 12.94
C GLY A 181 17.84 0.73 12.05
N TYR A 182 17.85 0.51 10.74
CA TYR A 182 17.46 1.54 9.77
C TYR A 182 15.94 1.71 9.73
N GLN A 183 15.49 2.93 9.96
CA GLN A 183 14.09 3.34 9.78
C GLN A 183 14.01 4.26 8.57
N GLN A 184 13.15 3.94 7.61
CA GLN A 184 12.91 4.76 6.43
C GLN A 184 11.63 5.55 6.62
N LEU A 185 11.66 6.85 6.32
CA LEU A 185 10.48 7.71 6.34
C LEU A 185 10.06 8.04 4.92
N CYS A 186 8.80 7.75 4.59
CA CYS A 186 8.18 8.10 3.33
C CYS A 186 7.22 9.25 3.60
N VAL A 187 7.45 10.38 2.93
CA VAL A 187 6.77 11.64 3.21
C VAL A 187 6.03 12.09 1.97
N ILE A 188 4.81 12.57 2.16
CA ILE A 188 3.97 13.12 1.09
C ILE A 188 3.47 14.49 1.54
N ALA A 189 3.53 15.46 0.63
CA ALA A 189 2.92 16.77 0.81
C ALA A 189 1.72 16.88 -0.14
N ILE A 190 0.59 17.31 0.39
CA ILE A 190 -0.69 17.38 -0.31
C ILE A 190 -1.12 18.84 -0.39
N THR A 191 -1.58 19.26 -1.56
CA THR A 191 -2.24 20.55 -1.84
C THR A 191 -3.74 20.33 -1.93
#